data_AF-R8BKF7-F1
#
_entry.id   AF-R8BKF7-F1
#
_cell.length_a   1.000
_cell.length_b   1.000
_cell.length_c   1.000
_cell.angle_alpha   90.00
_cell.angle_beta   90.00
_cell.angle_gamma   90.00
#
_symmetry.space_group_name_H-M   'P 1'
#
loop_
_entity.id
_entity.type
_entity.pdbx_description
1 polymer ?
#
loop_
_entity_poly.entity_id
_entity_poly.type
_entity_poly.pdbx_seq_one_letter_code
_entity_poly.pdbx_strand_id
1 'polypeptide(L)'
;MLPLRGKMTPSNIRPLLYYHDNRIMMNFVRDPLIGLSWITRTPDLPRLTPVQVEALDVVQVIAETNHLALNMQPGDLTFVNNFGCLHAREAFEDSDTQSRYLVRMWLKNAELAWSLPEELAAGNIRVFDNEEIDEDWNIVYKPRLLFQVAERMTP
;
A
#
# COMPACT_ATOMS: atom_id res chain seq x y z
N MET A 1 9.84 -4.26 -23.73
CA MET A 1 8.71 -3.94 -22.83
C MET A 1 8.96 -4.68 -21.53
N LEU A 2 9.68 -4.04 -20.60
CA LEU A 2 9.94 -4.61 -19.27
C LEU A 2 8.62 -4.63 -18.49
N PRO A 3 8.30 -5.69 -17.74
CA PRO A 3 7.14 -5.66 -16.87
C PRO A 3 7.36 -4.55 -15.83
N LEU A 4 6.47 -3.55 -15.81
CA LEU A 4 6.44 -2.43 -14.85
C LEU A 4 6.21 -2.87 -13.40
N ARG A 5 6.16 -4.19 -13.13
CA ARG A 5 5.97 -4.79 -11.81
C ARG A 5 7.10 -5.77 -11.60
N GLY A 6 7.82 -5.62 -10.48
CA GLY A 6 8.85 -6.57 -10.05
C GLY A 6 8.30 -8.00 -9.97
N LYS A 7 9.20 -8.98 -9.84
CA LYS A 7 8.87 -10.41 -9.81
C LYS A 7 7.74 -10.68 -8.81
N MET A 8 6.58 -11.13 -9.31
CA MET A 8 5.46 -11.48 -8.44
C MET A 8 5.83 -12.71 -7.61
N THR A 9 5.60 -12.62 -6.30
CA THR A 9 5.81 -13.76 -5.39
C THR A 9 4.54 -14.58 -5.26
N PRO A 10 4.66 -15.89 -4.95
CA PRO A 10 3.49 -16.73 -4.72
C PRO A 10 2.60 -16.14 -3.62
N SER A 11 1.29 -16.25 -3.79
CA SER A 11 0.34 -15.82 -2.76
C SER A 11 0.49 -16.67 -1.50
N ASN A 12 0.48 -16.03 -0.34
CA ASN A 12 0.47 -16.69 0.97
C ASN A 12 -0.72 -16.24 1.81
N ILE A 13 -1.25 -17.15 2.64
CA ILE A 13 -2.29 -16.84 3.63
C ILE A 13 -1.59 -16.37 4.90
N ARG A 14 -1.99 -15.21 5.42
CA ARG A 14 -1.47 -14.63 6.66
C ARG A 14 -2.46 -13.65 7.27
N PRO A 15 -2.30 -13.27 8.56
CA PRO A 15 -3.08 -12.20 9.16
C PRO A 15 -2.92 -10.86 8.43
N LEU A 16 -3.94 -10.00 8.49
CA LEU A 16 -3.86 -8.61 8.00
C LEU A 16 -3.56 -7.61 9.12
N LEU A 17 -3.95 -7.97 10.34
CA LEU A 17 -3.73 -7.21 11.57
C LEU A 17 -2.91 -8.07 12.52
N TYR A 18 -1.94 -7.45 13.18
CA TYR A 18 -1.02 -8.09 14.12
C TYR A 18 -1.00 -7.26 15.40
N TYR A 19 -0.81 -7.92 16.54
CA TYR A 19 -0.46 -7.26 17.79
C TYR A 19 0.92 -7.78 18.22
N HIS A 20 1.91 -6.90 18.22
CA HIS A 20 3.30 -7.24 18.48
C HIS A 20 3.98 -6.09 19.22
N ASP A 21 4.76 -6.40 20.26
CA ASP A 21 5.46 -5.43 21.10
C ASP A 21 4.59 -4.23 21.51
N ASN A 22 3.39 -4.56 22.04
CA ASN A 22 2.37 -3.62 22.48
C ASN A 22 1.86 -2.65 21.41
N ARG A 23 1.99 -3.00 20.13
CA ARG A 23 1.55 -2.18 18.99
C ARG A 23 0.61 -2.99 18.09
N ILE A 24 -0.41 -2.32 17.57
CA ILE A 24 -1.21 -2.83 16.47
C ILE A 24 -0.44 -2.52 15.17
N MET A 25 -0.23 -3.53 14.35
CA MET A 25 0.42 -3.42 13.04
C MET A 25 -0.51 -3.94 11.96
N MET A 26 -0.51 -3.27 10.81
CA MET A 26 -1.35 -3.62 9.68
C MET A 26 -0.50 -3.89 8.44
N ASN A 27 -0.86 -4.94 7.71
CA ASN A 27 -0.46 -5.09 6.33
C ASN A 27 -1.70 -5.42 5.51
N PHE A 28 -2.42 -4.37 5.18
CA PHE A 28 -3.79 -4.43 4.71
C PHE A 28 -3.90 -3.71 3.37
N VAL A 29 -4.39 -4.41 2.37
CA VAL A 29 -4.86 -3.83 1.11
C VAL A 29 -6.12 -4.59 0.73
N ARG A 30 -7.25 -3.88 0.62
CA ARG A 30 -8.58 -4.48 0.44
C ARG A 30 -8.79 -5.05 -0.96
N ASP A 31 -8.46 -4.28 -1.99
CA ASP A 31 -8.85 -4.60 -3.37
C ASP A 31 -8.35 -5.94 -3.89
N PRO A 32 -7.08 -6.36 -3.65
CA PRO A 32 -6.60 -7.67 -4.10
C PRO A 32 -7.31 -8.85 -3.43
N LEU A 33 -7.92 -8.64 -2.25
CA LEU A 33 -8.60 -9.69 -1.48
C LEU A 33 -10.04 -9.90 -1.94
N ILE A 34 -10.74 -8.82 -2.29
CA ILE A 34 -12.14 -8.85 -2.74
C ILE A 34 -12.22 -9.04 -4.26
N GLY A 35 -11.32 -8.39 -5.00
CA GLY A 35 -11.40 -8.24 -6.45
C GLY A 35 -12.30 -7.07 -6.84
N LEU A 36 -11.83 -6.21 -7.73
CA LEU A 36 -12.61 -5.12 -8.34
C LEU A 36 -12.64 -5.32 -9.86
N SER A 37 -13.49 -4.58 -10.57
CA SER A 37 -13.64 -4.72 -12.03
C SER A 37 -12.33 -4.50 -12.81
N TRP A 38 -11.37 -3.75 -12.26
CA TRP A 38 -10.03 -3.53 -12.81
C TRP A 38 -8.89 -4.19 -12.01
N ILE A 39 -9.20 -4.89 -10.91
CA ILE A 39 -8.21 -5.64 -10.10
C ILE A 39 -8.63 -7.10 -10.05
N THR A 40 -8.04 -7.89 -10.95
CA THR A 40 -8.25 -9.33 -10.96
C THR A 40 -7.59 -9.96 -9.74
N ARG A 41 -8.41 -10.64 -8.94
CA ARG A 41 -7.95 -11.46 -7.82
C ARG A 41 -7.07 -12.61 -8.32
N THR A 42 -5.98 -12.91 -7.60
CA THR A 42 -5.15 -14.07 -7.90
C THR A 42 -6.00 -15.35 -7.83
N PRO A 43 -6.01 -16.20 -8.87
CA PRO A 43 -6.88 -17.38 -8.93
C PRO A 43 -6.73 -18.33 -7.74
N ASP A 44 -5.52 -18.42 -7.17
CA ASP A 44 -5.19 -19.32 -6.08
C ASP A 44 -5.58 -18.79 -4.69
N LEU A 45 -6.08 -17.55 -4.58
CA LEU A 45 -6.49 -16.99 -3.29
C LEU A 45 -7.86 -17.54 -2.86
N PRO A 46 -7.98 -18.13 -1.65
CA PRO A 46 -9.22 -18.73 -1.17
C PRO A 46 -10.31 -17.68 -0.95
N ARG A 47 -11.51 -17.90 -1.49
CA ARG A 47 -12.65 -16.97 -1.35
C ARG A 47 -12.85 -16.56 0.11
N LEU A 48 -13.06 -15.26 0.34
CA LEU A 48 -13.32 -14.76 1.67
C LEU A 48 -14.68 -15.27 2.14
N THR A 49 -14.76 -15.65 3.42
CA THR A 49 -16.03 -15.95 4.06
C THR A 49 -16.83 -14.65 4.29
N PRO A 50 -18.17 -14.72 4.47
CA PRO A 50 -18.96 -13.53 4.78
C PRO A 50 -18.44 -12.74 5.99
N VAL A 51 -18.01 -13.45 7.05
CA VAL A 51 -17.45 -12.83 8.26
C VAL A 51 -16.10 -12.14 7.97
N GLN A 52 -15.28 -12.70 7.07
CA GLN A 52 -14.04 -12.04 6.66
C GLN A 52 -14.33 -10.76 5.87
N VAL A 53 -15.31 -10.78 4.97
CA VAL A 53 -15.73 -9.57 4.23
C VAL A 53 -16.22 -8.50 5.20
N GLU A 54 -17.09 -8.88 6.15
CA GLU A 54 -17.56 -7.98 7.21
C GLU A 54 -16.39 -7.39 8.02
N ALA A 55 -15.39 -8.20 8.37
CA ALA A 55 -14.21 -7.69 9.07
C ALA A 55 -13.42 -6.66 8.23
N LEU A 56 -13.30 -6.86 6.92
CA LEU A 56 -12.69 -5.86 6.03
C LEU A 56 -13.52 -4.58 5.96
N ASP A 57 -14.86 -4.68 6.00
CA ASP A 57 -15.78 -3.54 6.00
C ASP A 57 -15.63 -2.72 7.28
N VAL A 58 -15.51 -3.37 8.43
CA VAL A 58 -15.29 -2.71 9.71
C VAL A 58 -13.98 -1.91 9.71
N VAL A 59 -12.88 -2.49 9.20
CA VAL A 59 -11.59 -1.77 9.08
C VAL A 59 -11.75 -0.52 8.21
N GLN A 60 -12.46 -0.64 7.09
CA GLN A 60 -12.71 0.47 6.19
C GLN A 60 -13.54 1.58 6.85
N VAL A 61 -14.66 1.24 7.49
CA VAL A 61 -15.52 2.20 8.20
C VAL A 61 -14.74 2.94 9.30
N ILE A 62 -13.91 2.21 10.06
CA ILE A 62 -13.05 2.82 11.09
C ILE A 62 -12.05 3.78 10.46
N ALA A 63 -11.39 3.38 9.36
CA ALA A 63 -10.44 4.23 8.66
C ALA A 63 -11.09 5.50 8.12
N GLU A 64 -12.26 5.38 7.47
CA GLU A 64 -13.02 6.51 6.93
C GLU A 64 -13.53 7.46 8.02
N THR A 65 -13.93 6.93 9.17
CA THR A 65 -14.43 7.79 10.27
C THR A 65 -13.31 8.53 10.99
N ASN A 66 -12.07 8.00 10.96
CA ASN A 66 -10.94 8.52 11.73
C ASN A 66 -9.78 9.03 10.85
N HIS A 67 -10.01 9.27 9.56
CA HIS A 67 -8.96 9.72 8.66
C HIS A 67 -8.57 11.18 8.94
N LEU A 68 -7.32 11.51 8.58
CA LEU A 68 -6.84 12.88 8.52
C LEU A 68 -6.58 13.24 7.06
N ALA A 69 -7.27 14.26 6.56
CA ALA A 69 -7.00 14.82 5.24
C ALA A 69 -5.77 15.75 5.31
N LEU A 70 -4.76 15.46 4.50
CA LEU A 70 -3.55 16.28 4.39
C LEU A 70 -3.64 17.20 3.18
N ASN A 71 -3.61 18.51 3.39
CA ASN A 71 -3.57 19.51 2.32
C ASN A 71 -2.13 19.76 1.83
N MET A 72 -1.53 18.76 1.19
CA MET A 72 -0.14 18.82 0.72
C MET A 72 0.07 19.88 -0.36
N GLN A 73 1.09 20.71 -0.19
CA GLN A 73 1.58 21.68 -1.18
C GLN A 73 2.88 21.21 -1.85
N PRO A 74 3.23 21.74 -3.04
CA PRO A 74 4.53 21.46 -3.66
C PRO A 74 5.68 21.80 -2.70
N GLY A 75 6.54 20.81 -2.45
CA GLY A 75 7.67 20.92 -1.51
C GLY A 75 7.42 20.29 -0.14
N ASP A 76 6.17 19.97 0.20
CA ASP A 76 5.86 19.27 1.46
C ASP A 76 6.41 17.84 1.45
N LEU A 77 6.93 17.41 2.60
CA LEU A 77 7.38 16.04 2.85
C LEU A 77 6.43 15.37 3.85
N THR A 78 5.91 14.20 3.47
CA THR A 78 5.04 13.39 4.34
C THR A 78 5.72 12.08 4.67
N PHE A 79 5.88 11.80 5.97
CA PHE A 79 6.42 10.54 6.47
C PHE A 79 5.27 9.71 7.06
N VAL A 80 5.14 8.46 6.60
CA VAL A 80 4.11 7.53 7.05
C VAL A 80 4.77 6.27 7.57
N ASN A 81 4.41 5.87 8.80
CA ASN A 81 4.76 4.54 9.28
C ASN A 81 3.85 3.51 8.61
N ASN A 82 4.40 2.75 7.67
CA ASN A 82 3.67 1.80 6.83
C ASN A 82 2.95 0.69 7.62
N PHE A 83 3.40 0.35 8.83
CA PHE A 83 2.75 -0.66 9.67
C PHE A 83 1.75 -0.05 10.66
N GLY A 84 1.91 1.22 11.02
CA GLY A 84 1.06 1.90 11.99
C GLY A 84 -0.09 2.69 11.39
N CYS A 85 -0.04 3.04 10.10
CA CYS A 85 -1.00 3.95 9.47
C CYS A 85 -1.44 3.45 8.08
N LEU A 86 -2.75 3.36 7.89
CA LEU A 86 -3.34 3.21 6.55
C LEU A 86 -3.27 4.57 5.85
N HIS A 87 -2.94 4.55 4.56
CA HIS A 87 -2.85 5.76 3.74
C HIS A 87 -3.48 5.50 2.38
N ALA A 88 -4.18 6.50 1.87
CA ALA A 88 -4.87 6.49 0.59
C ALA A 88 -4.82 7.89 -0.02
N ARG A 89 -5.32 8.01 -1.25
CA ARG A 89 -5.63 9.30 -1.87
C ARG A 89 -7.08 9.29 -2.34
N GLU A 90 -7.67 10.47 -2.46
CA GLU A 90 -8.94 10.62 -3.14
C GLU A 90 -8.74 10.58 -4.66
N ALA A 91 -9.82 10.29 -5.38
CA ALA A 91 -9.88 10.41 -6.83
C ALA A 91 -9.62 11.87 -7.26
N PHE A 92 -8.81 12.05 -8.30
CA PHE A 92 -8.53 13.35 -8.91
C PHE A 92 -8.34 13.19 -10.42
N GLU A 93 -8.52 14.26 -11.17
CA GLU A 93 -8.26 14.30 -12.61
C GLU A 93 -7.07 15.22 -12.89
N ASP A 94 -6.09 14.73 -13.65
CA ASP A 94 -5.00 15.57 -14.16
C ASP A 94 -5.50 16.41 -15.35
N SER A 95 -4.98 17.62 -15.50
CA SER A 95 -5.17 18.43 -16.71
C SER A 95 -3.89 18.48 -17.55
N ASP A 96 -3.96 19.11 -18.73
CA ASP A 96 -2.78 19.30 -19.59
C ASP A 96 -1.73 20.23 -18.96
N THR A 97 -2.16 21.14 -18.09
CA THR A 97 -1.31 22.17 -17.47
C THR A 97 -1.01 21.92 -15.99
N GLN A 98 -1.80 21.08 -15.32
CA GLN A 98 -1.65 20.75 -13.91
C GLN A 98 -1.79 19.24 -13.71
N SER A 99 -0.69 18.58 -13.36
CA SER A 99 -0.70 17.18 -12.96
C SER A 99 -0.02 16.97 -11.62
N ARG A 100 -0.55 16.03 -10.83
CA ARG A 100 0.05 15.68 -9.53
C ARG A 100 1.34 14.89 -9.75
N TYR A 101 2.45 15.40 -9.23
CA TYR A 101 3.75 14.71 -9.21
C TYR A 101 4.18 14.46 -7.77
N LEU A 102 4.42 13.20 -7.43
CA LEU A 102 4.86 12.76 -6.10
C LEU A 102 6.04 11.80 -6.24
N VAL A 103 7.10 12.06 -5.49
CA VAL A 103 8.22 11.12 -5.33
C VAL A 103 7.99 10.33 -4.05
N ARG A 104 8.07 8.99 -4.13
CA ARG A 104 7.90 8.10 -2.97
C ARG A 104 9.19 7.32 -2.73
N MET A 105 9.63 7.31 -1.48
CA MET A 105 10.76 6.51 -1.00
C MET A 105 10.30 5.53 0.06
N TRP A 106 10.90 4.34 0.08
CA TRP A 106 10.77 3.39 1.18
C TRP A 106 12.00 3.55 2.07
N LEU A 107 11.78 3.78 3.37
CA LEU A 107 12.84 4.06 4.33
C LEU A 107 12.79 3.06 5.48
N LYS A 108 13.96 2.57 5.91
CA LYS A 108 14.15 1.76 7.12
C LYS A 108 15.23 2.42 7.96
N ASN A 109 14.87 2.84 9.17
CA ASN A 109 15.83 3.32 10.16
C ASN A 109 16.24 2.13 11.03
N ALA A 110 17.53 1.77 11.05
CA ALA A 110 18.01 0.58 11.75
C ALA A 110 17.81 0.63 13.28
N GLU A 111 17.78 1.83 13.87
CA GLU A 111 17.63 2.03 15.32
C GLU A 111 16.17 2.15 15.75
N LEU A 112 15.32 2.76 14.91
CA LEU A 112 13.92 3.07 15.23
C LEU A 112 12.91 2.09 14.59
N ALA A 113 13.37 1.18 13.73
CA ALA A 113 12.51 0.18 13.12
C ALA A 113 11.77 -0.63 14.18
N TRP A 114 10.49 -0.85 13.96
CA TRP A 114 9.71 -1.73 14.81
C TRP A 114 10.18 -3.17 14.61
N SER A 115 10.26 -3.93 15.69
CA SER A 115 10.27 -5.38 15.64
C SER A 115 9.03 -5.85 14.88
N LEU A 116 9.19 -6.85 14.03
CA LEU A 116 8.12 -7.35 13.16
C LEU A 116 7.83 -8.82 13.49
N PRO A 117 6.55 -9.24 13.48
CA PRO A 117 6.18 -10.64 13.35
C PRO A 117 6.87 -11.30 12.16
N GLU A 118 7.12 -12.61 12.24
CA GLU A 118 7.86 -13.38 11.23
C GLU A 118 7.31 -13.16 9.81
N GLU A 119 5.98 -13.15 9.65
CA GLU A 119 5.31 -13.00 8.36
C GLU A 119 5.50 -11.60 7.75
N LEU A 120 5.69 -10.57 8.58
CA LEU A 120 6.00 -9.21 8.13
C LEU A 120 7.51 -9.02 7.93
N ALA A 121 8.33 -9.69 8.74
CA ALA A 121 9.79 -9.64 8.65
C ALA A 121 10.29 -10.16 7.30
N ALA A 122 9.74 -11.25 6.78
CA ALA A 122 10.13 -11.81 5.47
C ALA A 122 9.97 -10.80 4.32
N GLY A 123 8.87 -10.03 4.32
CA GLY A 123 8.65 -8.98 3.34
C GLY A 123 9.63 -7.80 3.51
N ASN A 124 9.97 -7.45 4.74
CA ASN A 124 10.91 -6.38 5.06
C ASN A 124 12.35 -6.73 4.64
N ILE A 125 12.80 -7.95 4.94
CA ILE A 125 14.11 -8.49 4.54
C ILE A 125 14.26 -8.42 3.02
N ARG A 126 13.23 -8.82 2.27
CA ARG A 126 13.26 -8.76 0.80
C ARG A 126 13.44 -7.33 0.26
N VAL A 127 12.91 -6.32 0.95
CA VAL A 127 12.94 -4.93 0.47
C VAL A 127 14.25 -4.24 0.85
N PHE A 128 14.76 -4.48 2.05
CA PHE A 128 15.88 -3.70 2.61
C PHE A 128 17.18 -4.47 2.79
N ASP A 129 17.11 -5.80 2.86
CA ASP A 129 18.25 -6.64 3.23
C ASP A 129 18.61 -7.63 2.10
N ASN A 130 17.91 -7.58 0.96
CA ASN A 130 18.19 -8.37 -0.24
C ASN A 130 18.78 -7.48 -1.35
N GLU A 131 19.87 -7.92 -1.97
CA GLU A 131 20.55 -7.24 -3.09
C GLU A 131 19.77 -7.34 -4.42
N GLU A 132 18.61 -8.01 -4.43
CA GLU A 132 17.74 -8.16 -5.62
C GLU A 132 17.03 -6.87 -6.06
N ILE A 133 17.01 -5.82 -5.22
CA ILE A 133 16.33 -4.56 -5.54
C ILE A 133 17.38 -3.45 -5.67
N ASP A 134 17.60 -3.00 -6.91
CA ASP A 134 18.43 -1.84 -7.18
C ASP A 134 17.74 -0.55 -6.70
N GLU A 135 18.56 0.39 -6.22
CA GLU A 135 18.11 1.72 -5.88
C GLU A 135 17.80 2.53 -7.15
N ASP A 136 16.51 2.84 -7.38
CA ASP A 136 16.07 3.64 -8.54
C ASP A 136 15.50 5.00 -8.12
N TRP A 137 16.31 6.03 -8.29
CA TRP A 137 15.93 7.43 -8.07
C TRP A 137 15.21 7.97 -9.32
N ASN A 138 13.92 7.68 -9.44
CA ASN A 138 13.03 8.24 -10.47
C ASN A 138 12.71 9.74 -10.23
N ILE A 139 13.75 10.57 -10.03
CA ILE A 139 13.65 12.02 -9.84
C ILE A 139 13.42 12.73 -11.17
N VAL A 140 13.86 12.12 -12.29
CA VAL A 140 13.60 12.65 -13.63
C VAL A 140 12.18 12.27 -14.03
N TYR A 141 11.38 13.28 -14.38
CA TYR A 141 10.03 13.10 -14.91
C TYR A 141 10.05 12.12 -16.12
N LYS A 142 9.47 10.93 -15.93
CA LYS A 142 9.15 9.99 -17.01
C LYS A 142 7.68 10.21 -17.42
N PRO A 143 7.32 10.12 -18.72
CA PRO A 143 5.95 10.35 -19.19
C PRO A 143 4.91 9.53 -18.42
N ARG A 144 3.75 10.16 -18.17
CA ARG A 144 2.65 9.69 -17.32
C ARG A 144 2.38 8.19 -17.45
N LEU A 145 2.48 7.45 -16.34
CA LEU A 145 1.64 6.28 -16.13
C LEU A 145 0.22 6.81 -15.95
N LEU A 146 -0.61 6.69 -16.99
CA LEU A 146 -2.03 7.01 -16.91
C LEU A 146 -2.71 5.94 -16.05
N PHE A 147 -2.93 6.26 -14.79
CA PHE A 147 -3.83 5.47 -13.94
C PHE A 147 -5.25 5.91 -14.29
N GLN A 148 -6.08 5.00 -14.81
CA GLN A 148 -7.51 5.29 -14.91
C GLN A 148 -8.07 5.44 -13.50
N VAL A 149 -8.60 6.63 -13.24
CA VAL A 149 -9.01 7.13 -11.94
C VAL A 149 -10.29 6.41 -11.51
N ALA A 150 -10.21 5.60 -10.47
CA ALA A 150 -11.33 5.25 -9.60
C ALA A 150 -10.79 4.69 -8.27
N GLU A 151 -10.10 5.52 -7.48
CA GLU A 151 -9.92 5.25 -6.05
C GLU A 151 -11.18 5.75 -5.34
N ARG A 152 -12.20 4.90 -5.36
CA ARG A 152 -13.37 5.04 -4.50
C ARG A 152 -13.24 3.96 -3.44
N MET A 153 -12.96 4.36 -2.21
CA MET A 153 -13.14 3.52 -1.03
C MET A 153 -14.63 3.50 -0.66
N THR A 154 -15.50 3.16 -1.61
CA THR A 154 -16.94 2.82 -1.48
C THR A 154 -17.57 2.74 -2.88
N PRO A 155 -18.65 1.98 -3.09
CA PRO A 155 -19.24 1.71 -4.41
C PRO A 155 -19.56 2.95 -5.27
#